data_AF-A0A7S1K9D8-F1
#
_entry.id   AF-A0A7S1K9D8-F1
#
_cell.length_a   1.000
_cell.length_b   1.000
_cell.length_c   1.000
_cell.angle_alpha   90.00
_cell.angle_beta   90.00
_cell.angle_gamma   90.00
#
_symmetry.space_group_name_H-M   'P 1'
#
loop_
_entity.id
_entity.type
_entity.pdbx_description
1 polymer ?
#
loop_
_entity_poly.entity_id
_entity_poly.type
_entity_poly.pdbx_seq_one_letter_code
_entity_poly.pdbx_strand_id
1 'polypeptide(L)'
;GRSPTQTMRLRVSGVGQSVREAARSSRDSFQQQKNEALLRLQVGHGDKSRKGSVDEQIVPLLQQINSRPNMFTTSSCAGRIQVLGVTASREKGDKHWLFTSHEGATGDDIRGAMARAPDECIEVPL
;
A
#
# COMPACT_ATOMS: atom_id res chain seq x y z
N GLY A 1 -54.16 30.22 -41.34
CA GLY A 1 -53.78 28.93 -40.73
C GLY A 1 -52.29 28.95 -40.45
N ARG A 2 -51.88 28.66 -39.21
CA ARG A 2 -50.49 28.76 -38.73
C ARG A 2 -49.62 27.61 -39.28
N SER A 3 -48.37 27.90 -39.60
CA SER A 3 -47.37 26.94 -40.11
C SER A 3 -46.91 25.96 -39.02
N PRO A 4 -46.41 24.76 -39.39
CA PRO A 4 -45.92 23.80 -38.42
C PRO A 4 -44.50 24.18 -38.00
N THR A 5 -44.33 24.47 -36.72
CA THR A 5 -43.02 24.67 -36.10
C THR A 5 -42.29 23.32 -36.03
N GLN A 6 -41.28 23.14 -36.88
CA GLN A 6 -40.40 21.98 -36.83
C GLN A 6 -39.45 22.14 -35.64
N THR A 7 -39.69 21.43 -34.54
CA THR A 7 -38.76 21.36 -33.41
C THR A 7 -37.53 20.55 -33.83
N MET A 8 -36.45 21.23 -34.22
CA MET A 8 -35.12 20.62 -34.28
C MET A 8 -34.72 20.20 -32.86
N ARG A 9 -34.77 18.90 -32.56
CA ARG A 9 -33.98 18.34 -31.46
C ARG A 9 -32.52 18.36 -31.88
N LEU A 10 -31.76 19.34 -31.37
CA LEU A 10 -30.30 19.25 -31.40
C LEU A 10 -29.89 17.97 -30.65
N ARG A 11 -29.37 16.98 -31.38
CA ARG A 11 -28.60 15.89 -30.77
C ARG A 11 -27.28 16.50 -30.29
N VAL A 12 -27.14 16.69 -28.98
CA VAL A 12 -25.84 16.94 -28.36
C VAL A 12 -25.09 15.60 -28.28
N SER A 13 -24.56 15.14 -29.41
CA SER A 13 -23.90 13.83 -29.53
C SER A 13 -22.43 13.81 -29.09
N GLY A 14 -21.84 14.97 -28.74
CA GLY A 14 -20.40 15.06 -28.45
C GLY A 14 -19.99 14.88 -26.98
N VAL A 15 -20.74 15.45 -26.03
CA VAL A 15 -20.32 15.50 -24.61
C VAL A 15 -20.47 14.14 -23.91
N GLY A 16 -21.49 13.35 -24.28
CA GLY A 16 -21.72 12.04 -23.70
C GLY A 16 -20.72 10.97 -24.16
N GLN A 17 -20.08 11.15 -25.33
CA GLN A 17 -19.09 10.20 -25.86
C GLN A 17 -17.74 10.40 -25.20
N SER A 18 -17.25 11.65 -25.10
CA SER A 18 -15.96 11.97 -24.48
C SER A 18 -15.88 11.58 -23.00
N VAL A 19 -16.96 11.80 -22.24
CA VAL A 19 -17.03 11.40 -20.82
C VAL A 19 -16.98 9.88 -20.65
N ARG A 20 -17.62 9.13 -21.56
CA ARG A 20 -17.61 7.66 -21.53
C ARG A 20 -16.23 7.09 -21.89
N GLU A 21 -15.56 7.69 -22.87
CA GLU A 21 -14.20 7.33 -23.26
C GLU A 21 -13.20 7.60 -22.13
N ALA A 22 -13.29 8.77 -21.47
CA ALA A 22 -12.46 9.09 -20.32
C ALA A 22 -12.68 8.12 -19.14
N ALA A 23 -13.95 7.79 -18.84
CA ALA A 23 -14.28 6.82 -17.79
C ALA A 23 -13.78 5.41 -18.12
N ARG A 24 -13.77 5.03 -19.40
CA ARG A 24 -13.22 3.75 -19.87
C ARG A 24 -11.71 3.70 -19.72
N SER A 25 -11.00 4.72 -20.21
CA SER A 25 -9.54 4.86 -20.06
C SER A 25 -9.12 4.86 -18.58
N SER A 26 -9.87 5.55 -17.72
CA SER A 26 -9.62 5.54 -16.28
C SER A 26 -9.83 4.16 -15.64
N ARG A 27 -10.81 3.36 -16.10
CA ARG A 27 -10.99 1.98 -15.64
C ARG A 27 -9.87 1.06 -16.13
N ASP A 28 -9.43 1.23 -17.36
CA ASP A 28 -8.35 0.42 -17.94
C ASP A 28 -7.04 0.68 -17.19
N SER A 29 -6.71 1.94 -16.91
CA SER A 29 -5.52 2.30 -16.10
C SER A 29 -5.62 1.80 -14.66
N PHE A 30 -6.79 1.86 -14.04
CA PHE A 30 -7.02 1.28 -12.71
C PHE A 30 -6.83 -0.24 -12.72
N GLN A 31 -7.40 -0.94 -13.71
CA GLN A 31 -7.31 -2.39 -13.80
C GLN A 31 -5.87 -2.85 -14.06
N GLN A 32 -5.11 -2.10 -14.85
CA GLN A 32 -3.68 -2.35 -15.04
C GLN A 32 -2.92 -2.22 -13.71
N GLN A 33 -3.10 -1.11 -12.98
CA GLN A 33 -2.45 -0.89 -11.68
C GLN A 33 -2.82 -1.98 -10.67
N LYS A 34 -4.10 -2.38 -10.65
CA LYS A 34 -4.58 -3.48 -9.81
C LYS A 34 -3.85 -4.78 -10.14
N ASN A 35 -3.81 -5.17 -11.42
CA ASN A 35 -3.17 -6.41 -11.84
C ASN A 35 -1.68 -6.42 -11.46
N GLU A 36 -0.97 -5.32 -11.71
CA GLU A 36 0.43 -5.17 -11.35
C GLU A 36 0.67 -5.21 -9.83
N ALA A 37 -0.24 -4.67 -9.02
CA ALA A 37 -0.15 -4.74 -7.56
C ALA A 37 -0.37 -6.17 -7.05
N LEU A 38 -1.38 -6.86 -7.58
CA LEU A 38 -1.69 -8.24 -7.19
C LEU A 38 -0.58 -9.21 -7.57
N LEU A 39 0.06 -9.03 -8.73
CA LEU A 39 1.23 -9.81 -9.13
C LEU A 39 2.37 -9.68 -8.11
N ARG A 40 2.60 -8.48 -7.55
CA ARG A 40 3.66 -8.27 -6.54
C ARG A 40 3.34 -8.92 -5.20
N LEU A 41 2.06 -8.96 -4.83
CA LEU A 41 1.59 -9.58 -3.59
C LEU A 41 1.59 -11.11 -3.66
N GLN A 42 1.74 -11.71 -4.85
CA GLN A 42 1.88 -13.16 -4.98
C GLN A 42 3.23 -13.64 -4.42
N VAL A 43 3.22 -14.86 -3.89
CA VAL A 43 4.39 -15.52 -3.32
C VAL A 43 5.56 -15.46 -4.32
N GLY A 44 6.70 -14.95 -3.87
CA GLY A 44 7.93 -14.85 -4.67
C GLY A 44 8.11 -13.57 -5.50
N HIS A 45 7.14 -12.66 -5.53
CA HIS A 45 7.21 -11.43 -6.34
C HIS A 45 7.50 -10.15 -5.52
N GLY A 46 7.62 -10.30 -4.20
CA GLY A 46 8.08 -9.25 -3.29
C GLY A 46 7.00 -8.23 -2.94
N ASP A 47 6.42 -8.36 -1.74
CA ASP A 47 5.61 -7.29 -1.17
C ASP A 47 6.49 -6.05 -0.90
N LYS A 48 5.97 -4.84 -1.09
CA LYS A 48 6.76 -3.60 -0.91
C LYS A 48 6.98 -3.23 0.56
N SER A 49 6.42 -3.97 1.51
CA SER A 49 6.80 -3.80 2.91
C SER A 49 8.27 -4.15 3.11
N ARG A 50 8.82 -3.71 4.23
CA ARG A 50 10.19 -4.00 4.65
C ARG A 50 10.49 -5.50 4.74
N LYS A 51 9.49 -6.31 5.08
CA LYS A 51 9.62 -7.77 5.18
C LYS A 51 9.78 -8.42 3.80
N GLY A 52 9.38 -7.74 2.73
CA GLY A 52 9.40 -8.30 1.37
C GLY A 52 8.32 -9.35 1.12
N SER A 53 7.48 -9.64 2.10
CA SER A 53 6.40 -10.61 2.03
C SER A 53 5.21 -10.15 2.86
N VAL A 54 4.03 -10.62 2.48
CA VAL A 54 2.79 -10.40 3.24
C VAL A 54 2.81 -11.24 4.52
N ASP A 55 2.33 -10.66 5.61
CA ASP A 55 2.10 -11.40 6.86
C ASP A 55 0.94 -12.39 6.72
N GLU A 56 1.19 -13.67 7.03
CA GLU A 56 0.23 -14.76 6.82
C GLU A 56 -1.12 -14.48 7.51
N GLN A 57 -1.08 -13.90 8.71
CA GLN A 57 -2.26 -13.57 9.51
C GLN A 57 -3.24 -12.60 8.82
N ILE A 58 -2.80 -11.77 7.86
CA ILE A 58 -3.67 -10.85 7.13
C ILE A 58 -3.99 -11.29 5.70
N VAL A 59 -3.47 -12.43 5.23
CA VAL A 59 -3.77 -12.95 3.88
C VAL A 59 -5.29 -13.03 3.62
N PRO A 60 -6.13 -13.56 4.55
CA PRO A 60 -7.58 -13.60 4.32
C PRO A 60 -8.21 -12.22 4.14
N LEU A 61 -7.74 -11.22 4.90
CA LEU A 61 -8.20 -9.83 4.77
C LEU A 61 -7.83 -9.26 3.41
N LEU A 62 -6.59 -9.48 2.95
CA LEU A 62 -6.14 -9.00 1.65
C LEU A 62 -6.93 -9.64 0.51
N GLN A 63 -7.23 -10.95 0.60
CA GLN A 63 -8.07 -11.63 -0.39
C GLN A 63 -9.46 -10.99 -0.48
N GLN A 64 -10.08 -10.67 0.65
CA GLN A 64 -11.38 -10.00 0.68
C GLN A 64 -11.33 -8.61 0.05
N ILE A 65 -10.33 -7.78 0.39
CA ILE A 65 -10.19 -6.44 -0.19
C ILE A 65 -9.96 -6.53 -1.70
N ASN A 66 -9.03 -7.39 -2.13
CA ASN A 66 -8.62 -7.50 -3.53
C ASN A 66 -9.66 -8.18 -4.43
N SER A 67 -10.64 -8.88 -3.86
CA SER A 67 -11.80 -9.41 -4.59
C SER A 67 -12.67 -8.31 -5.21
N ARG A 68 -12.66 -7.09 -4.67
CA ARG A 68 -13.54 -6.00 -5.08
C ARG A 68 -13.05 -5.33 -6.37
N PRO A 69 -13.90 -5.06 -7.37
CA PRO A 69 -13.46 -4.60 -8.69
C PRO A 69 -12.85 -3.19 -8.71
N ASN A 70 -13.17 -2.36 -7.72
CA ASN A 70 -12.82 -0.94 -7.66
C ASN A 70 -11.84 -0.60 -6.53
N MET A 71 -11.21 -1.59 -5.92
CA MET A 71 -10.10 -1.37 -4.97
C MET A 71 -9.09 -2.52 -5.02
N PHE A 72 -7.89 -2.24 -4.53
CA PHE A 72 -6.82 -3.22 -4.36
C PHE A 72 -5.81 -2.73 -3.32
N THR A 73 -5.02 -3.63 -2.77
CA THR A 73 -3.90 -3.34 -1.88
C THR A 73 -2.60 -3.28 -2.66
N THR A 74 -1.68 -2.39 -2.27
CA THR A 74 -0.38 -2.21 -2.94
C THR A 74 0.78 -2.83 -2.16
N SER A 75 0.71 -2.75 -0.83
CA SER A 75 1.62 -3.34 0.14
C SER A 75 0.91 -3.49 1.48
N SER A 76 1.26 -4.48 2.30
CA SER A 76 0.55 -4.70 3.56
C SER A 76 1.43 -5.34 4.63
N CYS A 77 1.20 -4.99 5.89
CA CYS A 77 1.86 -5.55 7.07
C CYS A 77 0.85 -5.59 8.22
N ALA A 78 0.90 -6.63 9.03
CA ALA A 78 -0.04 -6.84 10.13
C ALA A 78 0.36 -6.12 11.43
N GLY A 79 1.52 -5.46 11.43
CA GLY A 79 2.14 -4.90 12.62
C GLY A 79 3.47 -5.58 12.90
N ARG A 80 4.31 -4.94 13.72
CA ARG A 80 5.61 -5.49 14.12
C ARG A 80 6.15 -4.81 15.37
N ILE A 81 6.95 -5.56 16.13
CA ILE A 81 7.77 -5.06 17.21
C ILE A 81 9.18 -4.83 16.67
N GLN A 82 9.79 -3.70 16.99
CA GLN A 82 11.13 -3.36 16.54
C GLN A 82 11.96 -2.72 17.64
N VAL A 83 13.23 -3.06 17.68
CA VAL A 83 14.24 -2.33 18.46
C VAL A 83 15.09 -1.56 17.46
N LEU A 84 15.08 -0.24 17.59
CA LEU A 84 15.84 0.67 16.76
C LEU A 84 16.92 1.33 17.60
N GLY A 85 18.18 1.15 17.21
CA GLY A 85 19.27 1.96 17.71
C GLY A 85 19.24 3.32 17.00
N VAL A 86 19.30 4.41 17.75
CA VAL A 86 19.34 5.77 17.19
C VAL A 86 20.68 6.39 17.53
N THR A 87 21.24 7.14 16.59
CA THR A 87 22.47 7.90 16.84
C THR A 87 22.15 9.26 17.44
N ALA A 88 23.18 10.03 17.76
CA ALA A 88 23.04 11.40 18.25
C ALA A 88 22.27 12.33 17.30
N SER A 89 22.33 12.08 15.98
CA SER A 89 21.60 12.90 14.99
C SER A 89 20.08 12.75 15.13
N ARG A 90 19.62 11.58 15.62
CA ARG A 90 18.21 11.17 15.73
C ARG A 90 17.45 11.28 14.39
N GLU A 91 18.16 11.36 13.28
CA GLU A 91 17.54 11.48 11.98
C GLU A 91 16.89 10.16 11.59
N LYS A 92 15.77 10.25 10.86
CA LYS A 92 15.07 9.03 10.38
C LYS A 92 15.98 8.15 9.53
N GLY A 93 16.95 8.70 8.82
CA GLY A 93 17.90 7.95 8.00
C GLY A 93 18.99 7.24 8.82
N ASP A 94 19.29 7.77 9.99
CA ASP A 94 20.46 7.41 10.78
C ASP A 94 20.06 6.56 12.00
N LYS A 95 19.72 5.31 11.71
CA LYS A 95 19.27 4.34 12.71
C LYS A 95 19.65 2.91 12.35
N HIS A 96 19.87 2.13 13.39
CA HIS A 96 20.21 0.72 13.33
C HIS A 96 18.99 -0.16 13.59
N TRP A 97 18.78 -1.16 12.75
CA TRP A 97 17.68 -2.13 12.91
C TRP A 97 18.17 -3.31 13.73
N LEU A 98 18.06 -3.21 15.05
CA LEU A 98 18.64 -4.21 15.96
C LEU A 98 17.77 -5.46 16.07
N PHE A 99 16.44 -5.29 15.91
CA PHE A 99 15.47 -6.37 15.95
C PHE A 99 14.17 -6.00 15.24
N THR A 100 13.52 -6.98 14.61
CA THR A 100 12.18 -6.86 14.03
C THR A 100 11.45 -8.20 14.11
N SER A 101 10.22 -8.20 14.58
CA SER A 101 9.35 -9.38 14.63
C SER A 101 7.91 -9.02 14.28
N HIS A 102 7.23 -9.90 13.56
CA HIS A 102 5.85 -9.72 13.10
C HIS A 102 4.83 -10.56 13.91
N GLU A 103 5.30 -11.47 14.78
CA GLU A 103 4.44 -12.36 15.58
C GLU A 103 4.45 -11.99 17.07
N GLY A 104 5.63 -11.71 17.63
CA GLY A 104 5.82 -11.39 19.05
C GLY A 104 7.29 -11.20 19.43
N ALA A 105 7.54 -10.69 20.64
CA ALA A 105 8.89 -10.52 21.17
C ALA A 105 8.90 -10.79 22.68
N THR A 106 9.92 -11.52 23.13
CA THR A 106 10.18 -11.79 24.55
C THR A 106 11.13 -10.73 25.13
N GLY A 107 11.19 -10.64 26.46
CA GLY A 107 12.16 -9.76 27.12
C GLY A 107 13.62 -10.10 26.76
N ASP A 108 13.93 -11.38 26.52
CA ASP A 108 15.26 -11.81 26.11
C ASP A 108 15.59 -11.40 24.67
N ASP A 109 14.61 -11.42 23.76
CA ASP A 109 14.79 -10.89 22.41
C ASP A 109 15.19 -9.41 22.43
N ILE A 110 14.51 -8.63 23.27
CA ILE A 110 14.78 -7.19 23.42
C ILE A 110 16.16 -6.96 24.06
N ARG A 111 16.46 -7.64 25.18
CA ARG A 111 17.78 -7.53 25.84
C ARG A 111 18.92 -7.94 24.91
N GLY A 112 18.75 -9.04 24.19
CA GLY A 112 19.72 -9.52 23.22
C GLY A 112 19.92 -8.54 22.06
N ALA A 113 18.85 -7.90 21.58
CA ALA A 113 18.94 -6.86 20.55
C ALA A 113 19.70 -5.63 21.04
N MET A 114 19.41 -5.16 22.26
CA MET A 114 20.10 -4.03 22.88
C MET A 114 21.58 -4.31 23.12
N ALA A 115 21.94 -5.52 23.55
CA ALA A 115 23.33 -5.92 23.76
C ALA A 115 24.18 -5.96 22.47
N ARG A 116 23.54 -5.95 21.29
CA ARG A 116 24.20 -5.87 19.97
C ARG A 116 24.17 -4.46 19.37
N ALA A 117 23.68 -3.46 20.09
CA ALA A 117 23.65 -2.09 19.60
C ALA A 117 25.09 -1.59 19.35
N PRO A 118 25.38 -0.99 18.18
CA PRO A 118 26.66 -0.31 17.93
C PRO A 118 26.91 0.81 18.94
N ASP A 119 28.18 1.10 19.24
CA ASP A 119 28.60 2.13 20.21
C ASP A 119 28.10 3.56 19.87
N GLU A 120 27.85 3.83 18.59
CA GLU A 120 27.27 5.09 18.11
C GLU A 120 25.78 5.25 18.44
N CYS A 121 25.11 4.17 18.87
CA CYS A 121 23.74 4.25 19.36
C CYS A 121 23.73 4.90 20.74
N ILE A 122 22.86 5.87 20.91
CA ILE A 122 22.73 6.59 22.17
C ILE A 122 21.55 6.05 22.97
N GLU A 123 21.66 6.13 24.29
CA GLU A 123 20.50 6.03 25.15
C GLU A 123 19.63 7.28 24.99
N VAL A 124 18.33 7.06 24.82
CA VAL A 124 17.36 8.16 24.75
C VAL A 124 16.75 8.29 26.14
N PRO A 125 17.03 9.39 26.88
CA PRO A 125 16.39 9.61 28.17
C PRO A 125 14.87 9.72 27.97
N LEU A 126 14.13 9.02 28.85
CA LEU A 126 12.66 9.00 28.89
C LEU A 126 12.09 10.30 29.46
#